data_AF-A0A095A3I2-F1
#
_entry.id   AF-A0A095A3I2-F1
#
_cell.length_a   1.000
_cell.length_b   1.000
_cell.length_c   1.000
_cell.angle_alpha   90.00
_cell.angle_beta   90.00
_cell.angle_gamma   90.00
#
_symmetry.space_group_name_H-M   'P 1'
#
loop_
_entity.id
_entity.type
_entity.pdbx_description
1 polymer ?
#
loop_
_entity_poly.entity_id
_entity_poly.type
_entity_poly.pdbx_seq_one_letter_code
_entity_poly.pdbx_strand_id
1 'polypeptide(L)'
;MSNVTVNLKKHGITPHASMKYDASDFQNVLKKEYGHHGFLKCTNVIGQSGVRLLEEVRICFNLTHHYMDCHSLGNCPSQFVFPPY
;
A
#
# COMPACT_ATOMS: atom_id res chain seq x y z
N MET A 1 -17.75 -4.77 -7.08
CA MET A 1 -16.70 -5.26 -6.15
C MET A 1 -15.39 -4.59 -6.53
N SER A 2 -14.77 -3.86 -5.60
CA SER A 2 -13.50 -3.16 -5.86
C SER A 2 -12.33 -4.13 -5.75
N ASN A 3 -11.40 -4.12 -6.70
CA ASN A 3 -10.19 -4.95 -6.67
C ASN A 3 -8.98 -4.04 -6.49
N VAL A 4 -8.30 -4.18 -5.35
CA VAL A 4 -7.16 -3.33 -4.95
C VAL A 4 -6.08 -3.30 -6.01
N THR A 5 -5.66 -4.46 -6.50
CA THR A 5 -4.59 -4.56 -7.50
C THR A 5 -4.98 -3.92 -8.82
N VAL A 6 -6.22 -4.06 -9.27
CA VAL A 6 -6.71 -3.42 -10.51
C VAL A 6 -6.71 -1.90 -10.36
N ASN A 7 -7.15 -1.38 -9.22
CA ASN A 7 -7.19 0.06 -8.99
C ASN A 7 -5.79 0.66 -8.87
N LEU A 8 -4.86 0.00 -8.17
CA LEU A 8 -3.46 0.42 -8.10
C LEU A 8 -2.83 0.51 -9.51
N LYS A 9 -3.09 -0.47 -10.38
CA LYS A 9 -2.61 -0.48 -11.76
C LYS A 9 -3.11 0.70 -12.60
N LYS A 10 -4.35 1.17 -12.36
CA LYS A 10 -4.89 2.37 -13.05
C LYS A 10 -4.08 3.63 -12.75
N HIS A 11 -3.41 3.68 -11.61
CA HIS A 11 -2.53 4.79 -11.20
C HIS A 11 -1.04 4.47 -11.43
N GLY A 12 -0.73 3.47 -12.26
CA GLY A 12 0.66 3.12 -12.59
C GLY A 12 1.41 2.40 -11.46
N ILE A 13 0.74 1.99 -10.39
CA ILE A 13 1.33 1.19 -9.34
C ILE A 13 1.24 -0.28 -9.74
N THR A 14 2.38 -0.87 -10.05
CA THR A 14 2.52 -2.26 -10.49
C THR A 14 3.62 -2.95 -9.70
N PRO A 15 3.52 -4.26 -9.46
CA PRO A 15 4.63 -5.00 -8.88
C PRO A 15 5.91 -4.85 -9.71
N HIS A 16 7.05 -4.57 -9.07
CA HIS A 16 8.34 -4.43 -9.72
C HIS A 16 9.48 -4.84 -8.76
N ALA A 17 10.51 -5.53 -9.28
CA ALA A 17 11.54 -6.15 -8.44
C ALA A 17 12.44 -5.14 -7.70
N SER A 18 12.61 -3.93 -8.24
CA SER A 18 13.55 -2.92 -7.72
C SER A 18 13.01 -1.49 -7.70
N MET A 19 11.79 -1.25 -8.20
CA MET A 19 11.25 0.10 -8.23
C MET A 19 10.81 0.48 -6.82
N LYS A 20 11.23 1.66 -6.38
CA LYS A 20 10.80 2.22 -5.10
C LYS A 20 9.56 3.07 -5.29
N TYR A 21 8.58 2.85 -4.44
CA TYR A 21 7.39 3.67 -4.31
C TYR A 21 7.53 4.55 -3.07
N ASP A 22 7.12 5.81 -3.19
CA ASP A 22 6.96 6.69 -2.02
C ASP A 22 5.67 6.31 -1.29
N ALA A 23 5.76 6.17 0.04
CA ALA A 23 4.63 5.75 0.86
C ALA A 23 3.51 6.80 0.90
N SER A 24 3.85 8.09 0.85
CA SER A 24 2.87 9.18 0.83
C SER A 24 2.12 9.17 -0.49
N ASP A 25 2.82 9.02 -1.61
CA ASP A 25 2.19 8.92 -2.93
C ASP A 25 1.30 7.68 -3.05
N PHE A 26 1.77 6.53 -2.54
CA PHE A 26 0.98 5.31 -2.51
C PHE A 26 -0.29 5.48 -1.67
N GLN A 27 -0.19 6.09 -0.48
CA GLN A 27 -1.33 6.41 0.37
C GLN A 27 -2.31 7.39 -0.30
N ASN A 28 -1.79 8.38 -1.03
CA ASN A 28 -2.61 9.31 -1.79
C ASN A 28 -3.42 8.62 -2.89
N VAL A 29 -2.84 7.62 -3.56
CA VAL A 29 -3.57 6.78 -4.53
C VAL A 29 -4.70 6.00 -3.84
N LEU A 30 -4.42 5.39 -2.68
CA LEU A 30 -5.47 4.72 -1.90
C LEU A 30 -6.59 5.68 -1.50
N LYS A 31 -6.24 6.87 -0.99
CA LYS A 31 -7.22 7.90 -0.65
C LYS A 31 -8.04 8.36 -1.84
N LYS A 32 -7.44 8.48 -3.03
CA LYS A 32 -8.15 8.86 -4.25
C LYS A 32 -9.16 7.80 -4.70
N GLU A 33 -8.81 6.52 -4.58
CA GLU A 33 -9.69 5.40 -5.00
C GLU A 33 -10.75 5.03 -3.97
N TYR A 34 -10.44 5.16 -2.67
CA TYR A 34 -11.29 4.68 -1.58
C TYR A 34 -11.83 5.78 -0.67
N GLY A 35 -11.47 7.05 -0.92
CA GLY A 35 -11.83 8.21 -0.10
C GLY A 35 -11.04 8.36 1.20
N HIS A 36 -10.25 7.34 1.57
CA HIS A 36 -9.58 7.23 2.87
C HIS A 36 -8.19 6.62 2.76
N HIS A 37 -7.33 6.91 3.73
CA HIS A 37 -6.01 6.28 3.79
C HIS A 37 -6.14 4.80 4.18
N GLY A 38 -5.31 3.98 3.54
CA GLY A 38 -5.18 2.57 3.88
C GLY A 38 -4.09 2.33 4.91
N PHE A 39 -3.89 1.06 5.22
CA PHE A 39 -2.75 0.59 6.02
C PHE A 39 -1.75 -0.10 5.10
N LEU A 40 -0.47 0.29 5.18
CA LEU A 40 0.62 -0.32 4.43
C LEU A 40 1.57 -1.06 5.37
N LYS A 41 1.65 -2.38 5.22
CA LYS A 41 2.60 -3.22 5.95
C LYS A 41 3.79 -3.53 5.08
N CYS A 42 4.98 -3.28 5.61
CA CYS A 42 6.22 -3.70 4.97
C CYS A 42 7.03 -4.65 5.85
N THR A 43 7.66 -5.61 5.19
CA THR A 43 8.57 -6.59 5.80
C THR A 43 10.02 -6.33 5.39
N ASN A 44 10.97 -6.85 6.19
CA ASN A 44 12.39 -6.78 5.87
C ASN A 44 12.76 -7.88 4.89
N VAL A 45 13.70 -7.59 3.99
CA VAL A 45 14.39 -8.63 3.23
C VAL A 45 15.50 -9.22 4.11
N ILE A 46 15.46 -10.53 4.36
CA ILE A 46 16.52 -11.23 5.07
C ILE A 46 17.82 -11.10 4.25
N GLY A 47 18.88 -10.54 4.85
CA GLY A 47 20.19 -10.39 4.21
C GLY A 47 20.43 -9.08 3.45
N GLN A 48 19.44 -8.19 3.34
CA GLN A 48 19.63 -6.84 2.79
C GLN A 48 19.18 -5.78 3.79
N SER A 49 20.15 -5.05 4.36
CA SER A 49 19.86 -3.91 5.24
C SER A 49 19.28 -2.76 4.42
N GLY A 50 18.15 -2.21 4.86
CA GLY A 50 17.59 -0.96 4.33
C GLY A 50 16.56 -1.08 3.21
N VAL A 51 16.26 -2.28 2.70
CA VAL A 51 15.16 -2.50 1.74
C VAL A 51 13.97 -3.14 2.44
N ARG A 52 12.80 -2.49 2.33
CA ARG A 52 11.52 -2.96 2.85
C ARG A 52 10.60 -3.32 1.68
N LEU A 53 9.97 -4.49 1.76
CA LEU A 53 9.02 -4.97 0.76
C LEU A 53 7.59 -4.79 1.26
N LEU A 54 6.70 -4.31 0.40
CA LEU A 54 5.27 -4.28 0.67
C LEU A 54 4.77 -5.71 0.85
N GLU A 55 4.19 -5.99 2.01
CA GLU A 55 3.65 -7.29 2.41
C GLU A 55 2.12 -7.28 2.42
N GLU A 56 1.51 -6.17 2.85
CA GLU A 56 0.07 -6.08 3.02
C GLU A 56 -0.46 -4.67 2.76
N VAL A 57 -1.62 -4.60 2.10
CA VAL A 57 -2.44 -3.38 1.97
C VAL A 57 -3.80 -3.66 2.58
N ARG A 58 -4.23 -2.87 3.57
CA ARG A 58 -5.59 -2.97 4.14
C ARG A 58 -6.40 -1.73 3.78
N ILE A 59 -7.65 -1.97 3.40
CA ILE A 59 -8.68 -0.95 3.26
C ILE A 59 -9.68 -1.17 4.40
N CYS A 60 -9.97 -0.12 5.16
CA CYS A 60 -10.78 -0.22 6.36
C CYS A 60 -12.23 0.21 6.09
N PHE A 61 -13.16 -0.45 6.78
CA PHE A 61 -14.58 -0.17 6.72
C PHE A 61 -15.12 0.00 8.13
N ASN A 62 -16.13 0.85 8.27
CA ASN A 62 -16.92 0.91 9.49
C ASN A 62 -17.93 -0.24 9.55
N LEU A 63 -18.68 -0.34 10.66
CA LEU A 63 -19.69 -1.39 10.86
C LEU A 63 -20.87 -1.31 9.86
N THR A 64 -21.03 -0.20 9.16
CA THR A 64 -22.03 -0.01 8.11
C THR A 64 -21.47 -0.22 6.70
N HIS A 65 -20.28 -0.82 6.58
CA HIS A 65 -19.58 -1.09 5.31
C HIS A 65 -19.23 0.14 4.47
N HIS A 66 -19.13 1.31 5.09
CA HIS A 66 -18.55 2.49 4.44
C HIS A 66 -17.05 2.52 4.65
N TYR A 67 -16.32 2.93 3.61
CA TYR A 67 -14.88 3.16 3.73
C TYR A 67 -14.59 4.15 4.86
N MET A 68 -13.49 3.93 5.55
CA MET A 68 -12.98 4.83 6.59
C MET A 68 -11.47 4.75 6.64
N ASP A 69 -10.84 5.75 7.25
CA ASP A 69 -9.39 5.70 7.51
C ASP A 69 -9.07 4.53 8.43
N CYS A 70 -8.00 3.80 8.11
CA CYS A 70 -7.46 2.81 9.02
C CYS A 70 -6.88 3.48 10.28
N HIS A 71 -6.97 2.82 11.44
CA HIS A 71 -6.49 3.35 12.73
C HIS A 71 -4.99 3.69 12.74
N SER A 72 -4.22 3.08 11.82
CA SER A 72 -2.79 3.35 11.59
C SER A 72 -2.52 3.33 10.09
N LEU A 73 -1.48 4.04 9.65
CA LEU A 73 -0.97 4.01 8.27
C LEU A 73 0.00 2.84 8.01
N GLY A 74 0.39 2.12 9.08
CA GLY A 74 1.28 0.97 9.02
C GLY A 74 2.75 1.30 9.29
N ASN A 75 3.64 0.41 8.84
CA ASN A 75 5.06 0.40 9.22
C ASN A 75 6.02 0.48 8.02
N CYS A 76 5.51 0.80 6.83
CA CYS A 76 6.36 1.05 5.68
C CYS A 76 7.21 2.30 5.89
N PRO A 77 8.51 2.29 5.51
CA PRO A 77 9.33 3.49 5.48
C PRO A 77 8.85 4.44 4.38
N SER A 78 9.47 5.63 4.28
CA SER A 78 9.15 6.62 3.23
C SER A 78 9.24 6.03 1.82
N GLN A 79 10.17 5.09 1.58
CA GLN A 79 10.30 4.39 0.31
C GLN A 79 10.40 2.88 0.50
N PHE A 80 9.59 2.13 -0.25
CA PHE A 80 9.56 0.66 -0.22
C PHE A 80 9.43 0.09 -1.62
N VAL A 81 9.64 -1.22 -1.76
CA VAL A 81 9.45 -1.95 -3.03
C VAL A 81 8.15 -2.71 -2.97
N PHE A 82 7.35 -2.68 -4.04
CA PHE A 82 6.21 -3.58 -4.22
C PHE A 82 6.65 -4.74 -5.11
N PRO A 83 7.07 -5.89 -4.54
CA PRO A 83 7.67 -6.97 -5.32
C PRO A 83 6.66 -7.69 -6.21
N PRO A 84 7.09 -8.26 -7.36
CA PRO A 84 6.28 -9.19 -8.14
C PRO A 84 5.96 -10.46 -7.35
N TYR A 85 4.89 -11.14 -7.77
CA TYR A 85 4.47 -12.44 -7.25
C TYR A 85 5.44 -13.56 -7.63
#